data_AF-A0A1G2HNW4-F1
#
_entry.id   AF-A0A1G2HNW4-F1
#
_cell.length_a   1.000
_cell.length_b   1.000
_cell.length_c   1.000
_cell.angle_alpha   90.00
_cell.angle_beta   90.00
_cell.angle_gamma   90.00
#
_symmetry.space_group_name_H-M   'P 1'
#
loop_
_entity.id
_entity.type
_entity.pdbx_description
1 polymer ?
#
loop_
_entity_poly.entity_id
_entity_poly.type
_entity_poly.pdbx_seq_one_letter_code
_entity_poly.pdbx_strand_id
1 'polypeptide(L)'
;MKKIFTIVLWVIIGCIIVFTGFALLGFWRQQDLKKTADAVERINSRKITLDDVMGKNLPSPPDQTVNDSTVAGIDANNNAIRDDVELEIFKRYPNSARIRAAMLQYAQALQLELTEVFNSETLVKVLQKRSYARSCIDQTGPEINLKSSHEEILNDMNIGDNRKKEIDNLVINIHIREKKQSDGLNYMTTYSIPSDQLDCDIKLLSLPN
;
A
#
# COMPACT_ATOMS: atom_id res chain seq x y z
N MET A 1 4.54 16.07 64.81
CA MET A 1 5.31 15.17 63.91
C MET A 1 4.44 14.31 63.00
N LYS A 2 3.46 13.51 63.50
CA LYS A 2 2.63 12.63 62.65
C LYS A 2 1.92 13.32 61.45
N LYS A 3 1.33 14.50 61.66
CA LYS A 3 0.63 15.25 60.57
C LYS A 3 1.56 15.67 59.42
N ILE A 4 2.80 16.08 59.72
CA ILE A 4 3.78 16.50 58.70
C ILE A 4 4.21 15.29 57.87
N PHE A 5 4.46 14.15 58.52
CA PHE A 5 4.80 12.90 57.84
C PHE A 5 3.71 12.44 56.87
N THR A 6 2.44 12.53 57.28
CA THR A 6 1.30 12.19 56.40
C THR A 6 1.23 13.10 55.17
N ILE A 7 1.46 14.41 55.32
CA ILE A 7 1.45 15.36 54.19
C ILE A 7 2.60 15.03 53.21
N VAL A 8 3.81 14.81 53.71
CA VAL A 8 4.97 14.46 52.88
C VAL A 8 4.73 13.15 52.12
N LEU A 9 4.14 12.14 52.76
CA LEU A 9 3.81 10.87 52.12
C LEU A 9 2.83 11.06 50.94
N TRP A 10 1.78 11.87 51.12
CA TRP A 10 0.82 12.16 50.04
C TRP A 10 1.45 12.93 48.88
N VAL A 11 2.38 13.85 49.17
CA VAL A 11 3.14 14.56 48.11
C VAL A 11 4.00 13.57 47.32
N ILE A 12 4.72 12.67 47.99
CA ILE A 12 5.53 11.65 47.33
C ILE A 12 4.67 10.73 46.47
N ILE A 13 3.53 10.25 46.99
CA ILE A 13 2.58 9.43 46.24
C ILE A 13 2.09 10.19 45.00
N GLY A 14 1.72 11.47 45.16
CA GLY A 14 1.33 12.33 44.05
C GLY A 14 2.42 12.44 42.97
N CYS A 15 3.67 12.67 43.38
CA CYS A 15 4.81 12.72 42.45
C CYS A 15 5.04 11.39 41.72
N ILE A 16 4.92 10.25 42.41
CA ILE A 16 5.05 8.92 41.80
C ILE A 16 3.92 8.68 40.78
N ILE A 17 2.68 9.05 41.10
CA ILE A 17 1.54 8.92 40.18
C ILE A 17 1.76 9.76 38.92
N VAL A 18 2.20 11.01 39.07
CA VAL A 18 2.49 11.89 37.94
C VAL A 18 3.64 11.32 37.09
N PHE A 19 4.73 10.91 37.72
CA PHE A 19 5.88 10.34 37.02
C PHE A 19 5.53 9.05 36.25
N THR A 20 4.80 8.13 36.90
CA THR A 20 4.35 6.89 36.26
C THR A 20 3.38 7.16 35.11
N GLY A 21 2.48 8.14 35.26
CA GLY A 21 1.62 8.61 34.17
C GLY A 21 2.41 9.10 32.96
N PHE A 22 3.42 9.97 33.18
CA PHE A 22 4.30 10.43 32.09
C PHE A 22 5.11 9.30 31.47
N ALA A 23 5.63 8.36 32.26
CA ALA A 23 6.40 7.23 31.75
C ALA A 23 5.53 6.31 30.86
N LEU A 24 4.29 6.03 31.28
CA LEU A 24 3.34 5.25 30.48
C LEU A 24 3.00 5.96 29.16
N LEU A 25 2.68 7.27 29.19
CA LEU A 25 2.42 8.05 27.98
C LEU A 25 3.63 8.05 27.03
N GLY A 26 4.84 8.20 27.56
CA GLY A 26 6.08 8.14 26.80
C GLY A 26 6.30 6.78 26.14
N PHE A 27 6.01 5.70 26.85
CA PHE A 27 6.14 4.33 26.35
C PHE A 27 5.18 4.06 25.19
N TRP A 28 3.89 4.41 25.32
CA TRP A 28 2.91 4.25 24.24
C TRP A 28 3.31 5.05 22.99
N ARG A 29 3.73 6.31 23.17
CA ARG A 29 4.21 7.14 22.06
C ARG A 29 5.41 6.51 21.34
N GLN A 30 6.36 5.93 22.08
CA GLN A 30 7.50 5.24 21.46
C GLN A 30 7.08 4.00 20.69
N GLN A 31 6.12 3.23 21.19
CA GLN A 31 5.57 2.08 20.46
C GLN A 31 4.88 2.52 19.16
N ASP A 32 4.09 3.60 19.19
CA ASP A 32 3.44 4.13 17.99
C ASP A 32 4.44 4.60 16.94
N LEU A 33 5.51 5.29 17.37
CA LEU A 33 6.60 5.72 16.49
C LEU A 33 7.31 4.52 15.86
N LYS A 34 7.64 3.50 16.65
CA LYS A 34 8.27 2.28 16.14
C LYS A 34 7.37 1.55 15.15
N LYS A 35 6.09 1.35 15.50
CA LYS A 35 5.11 0.70 14.62
C LYS A 35 4.99 1.44 13.29
N THR A 36 4.99 2.78 13.32
CA THR A 36 4.96 3.62 12.12
C THR A 36 6.22 3.44 11.29
N ALA A 37 7.40 3.52 11.91
CA ALA A 37 8.67 3.31 11.22
C ALA A 37 8.75 1.91 10.56
N ASP A 38 8.37 0.86 11.29
CA ASP A 38 8.36 -0.51 10.78
C ASP A 38 7.39 -0.66 9.57
N ALA A 39 6.22 0.00 9.62
CA ALA A 39 5.26 0.00 8.50
C ALA A 39 5.79 0.76 7.28
N VAL A 40 6.41 1.93 7.50
CA VAL A 40 7.06 2.72 6.44
C VAL A 40 8.19 1.92 5.78
N GLU A 41 9.00 1.22 6.57
CA GLU A 41 10.05 0.34 6.05
C GLU A 41 9.47 -0.81 5.23
N ARG A 42 8.39 -1.47 5.70
CA ARG A 42 7.69 -2.48 4.91
C ARG A 42 7.16 -1.90 3.60
N ILE A 43 6.46 -0.77 3.62
CA ILE A 43 5.92 -0.14 2.40
C ILE A 43 7.03 0.16 1.37
N ASN A 44 8.17 0.70 1.82
CA ASN A 44 9.27 1.09 0.94
C ASN A 44 10.09 -0.11 0.42
N SER A 45 10.22 -1.18 1.22
CA SER A 45 11.00 -2.36 0.86
C SER A 45 10.24 -3.34 -0.03
N ARG A 46 8.90 -3.34 0.02
CA ARG A 46 8.07 -4.17 -0.86
C ARG A 46 8.23 -3.74 -2.31
N LYS A 47 8.65 -4.67 -3.15
CA LYS A 47 8.77 -4.53 -4.59
C LYS A 47 8.37 -5.84 -5.24
N ILE A 48 7.76 -5.77 -6.42
CA ILE A 48 7.54 -6.97 -7.23
C ILE A 48 8.86 -7.45 -7.84
N THR A 49 9.00 -8.76 -8.00
CA THR A 49 10.19 -9.37 -8.61
C THR A 49 9.90 -9.82 -10.04
N LEU A 50 10.96 -10.06 -10.82
CA LEU A 50 10.81 -10.62 -12.16
C LEU A 50 10.12 -11.99 -12.13
N ASP A 51 10.36 -12.79 -11.10
CA ASP A 51 9.75 -14.11 -10.96
C ASP A 51 8.23 -14.02 -10.71
N ASP A 52 7.76 -12.99 -10.01
CA ASP A 52 6.33 -12.71 -9.84
C ASP A 52 5.70 -12.35 -11.19
N VAL A 53 6.34 -11.47 -11.96
CA VAL A 53 5.85 -11.03 -13.29
C VAL A 53 5.84 -12.16 -14.33
N MET A 54 6.82 -13.06 -14.26
CA MET A 54 6.94 -14.21 -15.14
C MET A 54 6.10 -15.41 -14.68
N GLY A 55 5.42 -15.31 -13.53
CA GLY A 55 4.52 -16.34 -13.01
C GLY A 55 5.23 -17.55 -12.41
N LYS A 56 6.52 -17.44 -12.08
CA LYS A 56 7.25 -18.54 -11.40
C LYS A 56 6.79 -18.72 -9.96
N ASN A 57 6.33 -17.64 -9.33
CA ASN A 57 5.81 -17.60 -7.96
C ASN A 57 4.27 -17.55 -7.92
N LEU A 58 3.58 -17.93 -9.01
CA LEU A 58 2.13 -17.81 -9.08
C LEU A 58 1.48 -18.75 -8.04
N PRO A 59 0.60 -18.23 -7.17
CA PRO A 59 -0.04 -19.04 -6.14
C PRO A 59 -1.09 -19.98 -6.73
N SER A 60 -1.52 -20.96 -5.95
CA SER A 60 -2.70 -21.76 -6.30
C SER A 60 -3.97 -20.94 -6.08
N PRO A 61 -5.08 -21.22 -6.81
CA PRO A 61 -6.34 -20.53 -6.57
C PRO A 61 -6.79 -20.62 -5.10
N PRO A 62 -7.07 -19.48 -4.44
CA PRO A 62 -7.47 -19.48 -3.04
C PRO A 62 -8.94 -19.92 -2.87
N ASP A 63 -9.30 -20.37 -1.67
CA ASP A 63 -10.71 -20.48 -1.29
C ASP A 63 -11.31 -19.08 -1.15
N GLN A 64 -12.27 -18.74 -2.01
CA GLN A 64 -12.83 -17.38 -2.05
C GLN A 64 -13.56 -17.00 -0.75
N THR A 65 -14.15 -17.96 -0.04
CA THR A 65 -14.84 -17.70 1.24
C THR A 65 -13.85 -17.26 2.30
N VAL A 66 -12.68 -17.91 2.34
CA VAL A 66 -11.59 -17.54 3.26
C VAL A 66 -10.95 -16.23 2.82
N ASN A 67 -10.69 -16.07 1.52
CA ASN A 67 -10.11 -14.86 0.96
C ASN A 67 -10.95 -13.61 1.27
N ASP A 68 -12.27 -13.68 1.11
CA ASP A 68 -13.18 -12.55 1.32
C ASP A 68 -13.61 -12.37 2.80
N SER A 69 -13.15 -13.24 3.69
CA SER A 69 -13.41 -13.09 5.14
C SER A 69 -12.56 -11.99 5.80
N THR A 70 -11.49 -11.51 5.14
CA THR A 70 -10.60 -10.49 5.68
C THR A 70 -10.28 -9.40 4.66
N VAL A 71 -9.87 -8.25 5.18
CA VAL A 71 -9.35 -7.13 4.38
C VAL A 71 -8.11 -7.56 3.59
N ALA A 72 -7.18 -8.26 4.24
CA ALA A 72 -5.91 -8.65 3.64
C ALA A 72 -6.07 -9.72 2.55
N GLY A 73 -7.05 -10.62 2.70
CA GLY A 73 -7.17 -11.80 1.85
C GLY A 73 -6.03 -12.79 2.05
N ILE A 74 -5.87 -13.70 1.09
CA ILE A 74 -4.80 -14.69 1.07
C ILE A 74 -3.70 -14.21 0.12
N ASP A 75 -2.46 -14.20 0.62
CA ASP A 75 -1.22 -13.92 -0.09
C ASP A 75 -0.24 -15.05 0.29
N ALA A 76 -0.22 -16.12 -0.50
CA ALA A 76 0.55 -17.33 -0.17
C ALA A 76 2.05 -17.18 -0.47
N ASN A 77 2.40 -16.37 -1.46
CA ASN A 77 3.79 -16.16 -1.90
C ASN A 77 4.46 -14.96 -1.19
N ASN A 78 3.74 -14.25 -0.32
CA ASN A 78 4.19 -13.10 0.49
C ASN A 78 4.73 -11.94 -0.34
N ASN A 79 4.19 -11.71 -1.53
CA ASN A 79 4.57 -10.59 -2.38
C ASN A 79 3.73 -9.32 -2.13
N ALA A 80 2.88 -9.33 -1.11
CA ALA A 80 1.95 -8.27 -0.73
C ALA A 80 0.87 -7.99 -1.79
N ILE A 81 0.53 -9.00 -2.60
CA ILE A 81 -0.60 -9.00 -3.53
C ILE A 81 -1.46 -10.21 -3.17
N ARG A 82 -2.79 -10.04 -3.21
CA ARG A 82 -3.69 -11.17 -3.00
C ARG A 82 -3.62 -12.16 -4.16
N ASP A 83 -3.65 -13.45 -3.83
CA ASP A 83 -3.56 -14.55 -4.78
C ASP A 83 -4.64 -14.47 -5.89
N ASP A 84 -5.89 -14.12 -5.55
CA ASP A 84 -6.98 -14.00 -6.52
C ASP A 84 -6.78 -12.84 -7.50
N VAL A 85 -6.18 -11.74 -7.03
CA VAL A 85 -5.84 -10.58 -7.86
C VAL A 85 -4.71 -10.93 -8.82
N GLU A 86 -3.65 -11.58 -8.34
CA GLU A 86 -2.54 -12.03 -9.18
C GLU A 86 -3.03 -12.95 -10.31
N LEU A 87 -3.81 -13.97 -9.95
CA LEU A 87 -4.33 -14.94 -10.90
C LEU A 87 -5.21 -14.30 -11.97
N GLU A 88 -6.06 -13.36 -11.60
CA GLU A 88 -6.93 -12.67 -12.56
C GLU A 88 -6.13 -11.71 -13.48
N ILE A 89 -5.07 -11.06 -12.98
CA ILE A 89 -4.13 -10.29 -13.83
C ILE A 89 -3.45 -11.21 -14.85
N PHE A 90 -2.94 -12.36 -14.41
CA PHE A 90 -2.30 -13.34 -15.30
C PHE A 90 -3.25 -13.89 -16.36
N LYS A 91 -4.50 -14.15 -15.98
CA LYS A 91 -5.54 -14.62 -16.89
C LYS A 91 -5.93 -13.58 -17.94
N ARG A 92 -5.97 -12.29 -17.57
CA ARG A 92 -6.29 -11.18 -18.49
C ARG A 92 -5.16 -10.85 -19.45
N TYR A 93 -3.92 -10.91 -18.97
CA TYR A 93 -2.74 -10.52 -19.73
C TYR A 93 -1.70 -11.65 -19.78
N PRO A 94 -2.05 -12.83 -20.34
CA PRO A 94 -1.14 -13.97 -20.36
C PRO A 94 0.11 -13.72 -21.20
N ASN A 95 0.00 -12.88 -22.23
CA ASN A 95 1.08 -12.64 -23.18
C ASN A 95 1.97 -11.46 -22.79
N SER A 96 1.45 -10.44 -22.07
CA SER A 96 2.21 -9.23 -21.78
C SER A 96 2.75 -9.17 -20.36
N ALA A 97 4.00 -9.59 -20.19
CA ALA A 97 4.75 -9.40 -18.94
C ALA A 97 4.86 -7.91 -18.59
N ARG A 98 4.95 -7.04 -19.59
CA ARG A 98 4.95 -5.59 -19.43
C ARG A 98 3.70 -5.08 -18.70
N ILE A 99 2.51 -5.48 -19.15
CA ILE A 99 1.24 -5.08 -18.51
C ILE A 99 1.13 -5.70 -17.11
N ARG A 100 1.48 -6.99 -16.96
CA ARG A 100 1.45 -7.64 -15.66
C ARG A 100 2.33 -6.93 -14.63
N ALA A 101 3.55 -6.54 -14.99
CA ALA A 101 4.44 -5.83 -14.09
C ALA A 101 3.82 -4.54 -13.54
N ALA A 102 3.28 -3.68 -14.41
CA ALA A 102 2.64 -2.44 -13.98
C ALA A 102 1.40 -2.69 -13.11
N MET A 103 0.57 -3.66 -13.50
CA MET A 103 -0.67 -3.98 -12.80
C MET A 103 -0.43 -4.64 -11.43
N LEU A 104 0.53 -5.56 -11.33
CA LEU A 104 0.94 -6.17 -10.06
C LEU A 104 1.51 -5.12 -9.10
N GLN A 105 2.35 -4.19 -9.59
CA GLN A 105 2.87 -3.10 -8.76
C GLN A 105 1.75 -2.19 -8.22
N TYR A 106 0.74 -1.91 -9.04
CA TYR A 106 -0.42 -1.11 -8.61
C TYR A 106 -1.31 -1.87 -7.62
N ALA A 107 -1.55 -3.15 -7.86
CA ALA A 107 -2.27 -4.02 -6.94
C ALA A 107 -1.57 -4.12 -5.59
N GLN A 108 -0.24 -4.27 -5.57
CA GLN A 108 0.57 -4.27 -4.35
C GLN A 108 0.40 -2.96 -3.56
N ALA A 109 0.42 -1.81 -4.25
CA ALA A 109 0.23 -0.51 -3.61
C ALA A 109 -1.15 -0.38 -2.95
N LEU A 110 -2.22 -0.81 -3.63
CA LEU A 110 -3.57 -0.83 -3.06
C LEU A 110 -3.68 -1.80 -1.89
N GLN A 111 -3.06 -2.97 -1.97
CA GLN A 111 -3.10 -3.95 -0.88
C GLN A 111 -2.37 -3.44 0.36
N LEU A 112 -1.24 -2.74 0.19
CA LEU A 112 -0.55 -2.02 1.27
C LEU A 112 -1.40 -0.87 1.82
N GLU A 113 -2.23 -0.21 1.00
CA GLU A 113 -3.19 0.81 1.47
C GLU A 113 -4.18 0.22 2.46
N LEU A 114 -4.65 -0.98 2.18
CA LEU A 114 -5.61 -1.69 3.01
C LEU A 114 -4.99 -2.25 4.30
N THR A 115 -3.71 -2.65 4.28
CA THR A 115 -3.09 -3.40 5.40
C THR A 115 -2.14 -2.56 6.26
N GLU A 116 -1.46 -1.57 5.70
CA GLU A 116 -0.41 -0.81 6.41
C GLU A 116 -0.84 0.60 6.84
N VAL A 117 -1.99 1.11 6.36
CA VAL A 117 -2.45 2.46 6.71
C VAL A 117 -3.20 2.50 8.05
N PHE A 118 -2.64 3.25 8.99
CA PHE A 118 -3.24 3.56 10.29
C PHE A 118 -2.93 4.97 10.82
N ASN A 119 -2.20 5.78 10.05
CA ASN A 119 -1.95 7.19 10.34
C ASN A 119 -1.56 7.95 9.06
N SER A 120 -1.35 9.26 9.15
CA SER A 120 -1.03 10.09 7.99
C SER A 120 0.31 9.74 7.36
N GLU A 121 1.31 9.34 8.14
CA GLU A 121 2.65 9.02 7.62
C GLU A 121 2.62 7.76 6.74
N THR A 122 1.97 6.69 7.23
CA THR A 122 1.78 5.45 6.46
C THR A 122 0.92 5.68 5.22
N LEU A 123 -0.15 6.48 5.32
CA LEU A 123 -0.97 6.86 4.16
C LEU A 123 -0.13 7.57 3.10
N VAL A 124 0.66 8.58 3.48
CA VAL A 124 1.50 9.33 2.53
C VAL A 124 2.45 8.40 1.78
N LYS A 125 3.09 7.44 2.48
CA LYS A 125 4.00 6.48 1.83
C LYS A 125 3.29 5.57 0.85
N VAL A 126 2.10 5.08 1.20
CA VAL A 126 1.32 4.25 0.26
C VAL A 126 0.84 5.09 -0.92
N LEU A 127 0.36 6.32 -0.72
CA LEU A 127 -0.09 7.19 -1.81
C LEU A 127 1.05 7.51 -2.78
N GLN A 128 2.27 7.75 -2.30
CA GLN A 128 3.46 7.87 -3.13
C GLN A 128 3.68 6.61 -3.97
N LYS A 129 3.71 5.42 -3.34
CA LYS A 129 3.87 4.13 -4.03
C LYS A 129 2.77 3.87 -5.06
N ARG A 130 1.51 4.19 -4.73
CA ARG A 130 0.36 4.09 -5.62
C ARG A 130 0.47 5.03 -6.83
N SER A 131 0.99 6.23 -6.62
CA SER A 131 1.20 7.23 -7.68
C SER A 131 2.28 6.77 -8.66
N TYR A 132 3.38 6.20 -8.17
CA TYR A 132 4.41 5.59 -9.01
C TYR A 132 3.87 4.41 -9.81
N ALA A 133 3.15 3.50 -9.15
CA ALA A 133 2.55 2.37 -9.82
C ALA A 133 1.49 2.78 -10.86
N ARG A 134 0.75 3.87 -10.62
CA ARG A 134 -0.16 4.45 -11.62
C ARG A 134 0.61 4.91 -12.86
N SER A 135 1.73 5.61 -12.68
CA SER A 135 2.59 6.03 -13.80
C SER A 135 3.12 4.82 -14.57
N CYS A 136 3.44 3.72 -13.90
CA CYS A 136 3.80 2.46 -14.57
C CYS A 136 2.69 1.92 -15.45
N ILE A 137 1.43 1.98 -15.01
CA ILE A 137 0.28 1.61 -15.84
C ILE A 137 0.22 2.50 -17.08
N ASP A 138 0.42 3.82 -16.95
CA ASP A 138 0.38 4.73 -18.10
C ASP A 138 1.48 4.41 -19.13
N GLN A 139 2.67 4.01 -18.67
CA GLN A 139 3.76 3.55 -19.55
C GLN A 139 3.47 2.26 -20.33
N THR A 140 2.39 1.54 -20.00
CA THR A 140 1.97 0.34 -20.74
C THR A 140 1.06 0.65 -21.92
N GLY A 141 0.69 1.91 -22.13
CA GLY A 141 -0.06 2.36 -23.31
C GLY A 141 0.81 2.47 -24.58
N PRO A 142 0.24 2.97 -25.69
CA PRO A 142 1.01 3.37 -26.87
C PRO A 142 1.98 4.52 -26.56
N GLU A 143 3.10 4.59 -27.28
CA GLU A 143 4.06 5.69 -27.10
C GLU A 143 3.49 7.01 -27.63
N ILE A 144 3.25 7.95 -26.73
CA ILE A 144 2.81 9.31 -27.03
C ILE A 144 4.02 10.24 -27.15
N ASN A 145 4.03 11.09 -28.18
CA ASN A 145 5.06 12.10 -28.39
C ASN A 145 4.43 13.46 -28.75
N LEU A 146 5.26 14.50 -28.92
CA LEU A 146 4.78 15.87 -29.23
C LEU A 146 4.02 16.00 -30.55
N LYS A 147 4.10 15.00 -31.44
CA LYS A 147 3.37 14.96 -32.72
C LYS A 147 2.11 14.09 -32.65
N SER A 148 1.85 13.40 -31.54
CA SER A 148 0.64 12.60 -31.36
C SER A 148 -0.59 13.49 -31.46
N SER A 149 -1.60 12.99 -32.15
CA SER A 149 -2.90 13.62 -32.26
C SER A 149 -3.60 13.65 -30.90
N HIS A 150 -4.57 14.55 -30.75
CA HIS A 150 -5.41 14.61 -29.56
C HIS A 150 -6.15 13.27 -29.30
N GLU A 151 -6.56 12.59 -30.37
CA GLU A 151 -7.23 11.29 -30.29
C GLU A 151 -6.31 10.19 -29.73
N GLU A 152 -5.05 10.15 -30.19
CA GLU A 152 -4.06 9.19 -29.66
C GLU A 152 -3.79 9.44 -28.17
N ILE A 153 -3.66 10.70 -27.76
CA ILE A 153 -3.47 11.07 -26.35
C ILE A 153 -4.66 10.62 -25.51
N LEU A 154 -5.89 10.90 -25.95
CA LEU A 154 -7.10 10.47 -25.24
C LEU A 154 -7.21 8.95 -25.16
N ASN A 155 -6.87 8.24 -26.24
CA ASN A 155 -6.87 6.79 -26.26
C ASN A 155 -5.86 6.20 -25.26
N ASP A 156 -4.65 6.75 -25.19
CA ASP A 156 -3.63 6.35 -24.21
C ASP A 156 -4.11 6.56 -22.76
N MET A 157 -4.64 7.75 -22.46
CA MET A 157 -5.21 8.06 -21.14
C MET A 157 -6.34 7.09 -20.77
N ASN A 158 -7.25 6.80 -21.71
CA ASN A 158 -8.35 5.86 -21.50
C ASN A 158 -7.85 4.44 -21.23
N ILE A 159 -6.79 3.98 -21.90
CA ILE A 159 -6.17 2.67 -21.65
C ILE A 159 -5.63 2.62 -20.22
N GLY A 160 -4.90 3.64 -19.80
CA GLY A 160 -4.38 3.75 -18.44
C GLY A 160 -5.50 3.72 -17.39
N ASP A 161 -6.54 4.55 -17.58
CA ASP A 161 -7.66 4.66 -16.64
C ASP A 161 -8.47 3.37 -16.55
N ASN A 162 -8.68 2.69 -17.68
CA ASN A 162 -9.36 1.40 -17.69
C ASN A 162 -8.57 0.34 -16.91
N ARG A 163 -7.26 0.22 -17.14
CA ARG A 163 -6.39 -0.72 -16.41
C ARG A 163 -6.35 -0.42 -14.92
N LYS A 164 -6.26 0.85 -14.53
CA LYS A 164 -6.37 1.29 -13.12
C LYS A 164 -7.70 0.81 -12.52
N LYS A 165 -8.81 1.11 -13.19
CA LYS A 165 -10.16 0.75 -12.73
C LYS A 165 -10.35 -0.76 -12.61
N GLU A 166 -9.76 -1.54 -13.53
CA GLU A 166 -9.75 -2.99 -13.43
C GLU A 166 -9.09 -3.46 -12.12
N ILE A 167 -7.91 -2.95 -11.78
CA ILE A 167 -7.22 -3.31 -10.54
C ILE A 167 -7.95 -2.81 -9.30
N ASP A 168 -8.48 -1.59 -9.31
CA ASP A 168 -9.31 -1.08 -8.21
C ASP A 168 -10.47 -2.03 -7.91
N ASN A 169 -11.18 -2.47 -8.96
CA ASN A 169 -12.31 -3.39 -8.84
C ASN A 169 -11.91 -4.80 -8.39
N LEU A 170 -10.68 -5.24 -8.64
CA LEU A 170 -10.18 -6.54 -8.17
C LEU A 170 -9.72 -6.50 -6.71
N VAL A 171 -8.99 -5.45 -6.33
CA VAL A 171 -8.43 -5.31 -4.99
C VAL A 171 -9.51 -4.84 -3.99
N ILE A 172 -10.40 -3.94 -4.38
CA ILE A 172 -11.40 -3.31 -3.50
C ILE A 172 -12.80 -3.88 -3.83
N ASN A 173 -12.87 -5.20 -4.05
CA ASN A 173 -14.05 -5.90 -4.57
C ASN A 173 -15.15 -6.22 -3.55
N ILE A 174 -14.93 -5.96 -2.25
CA ILE A 174 -15.89 -6.27 -1.19
C ILE A 174 -16.03 -5.11 -0.20
N HIS A 175 -17.19 -5.01 0.44
CA HIS A 175 -17.56 -3.90 1.30
C HIS A 175 -16.57 -3.61 2.45
N ILE A 176 -16.00 -4.65 3.06
CA ILE A 176 -15.02 -4.45 4.15
C ILE A 176 -13.71 -3.79 3.64
N ARG A 177 -13.34 -4.02 2.38
CA ARG A 177 -12.14 -3.41 1.75
C ARG A 177 -12.43 -1.97 1.33
N GLU A 178 -13.61 -1.71 0.75
CA GLU A 178 -14.10 -0.35 0.45
C GLU A 178 -14.12 0.52 1.71
N LYS A 179 -14.73 0.00 2.79
CA LYS A 179 -14.79 0.70 4.08
C LYS A 179 -13.39 0.94 4.64
N LYS A 180 -12.50 -0.06 4.60
CA LYS A 180 -11.13 0.10 5.10
C LYS A 180 -10.36 1.16 4.32
N GLN A 181 -10.51 1.21 2.99
CA GLN A 181 -9.91 2.25 2.17
C GLN A 181 -10.46 3.63 2.56
N SER A 182 -11.78 3.78 2.64
CA SER A 182 -12.42 5.03 3.05
C SER A 182 -11.97 5.48 4.45
N ASP A 183 -11.87 4.56 5.41
CA ASP A 183 -11.39 4.85 6.76
C ASP A 183 -9.92 5.32 6.73
N GLY A 184 -9.09 4.74 5.86
CA GLY A 184 -7.70 5.16 5.63
C GLY A 184 -7.58 6.59 5.11
N LEU A 185 -8.50 7.04 4.26
CA LEU A 185 -8.52 8.40 3.73
C LEU A 185 -8.81 9.47 4.81
N ASN A 186 -9.31 9.10 5.99
CA ASN A 186 -9.44 10.03 7.12
C ASN A 186 -8.10 10.54 7.64
N TYR A 187 -6.99 9.87 7.29
CA TYR A 187 -5.64 10.31 7.63
C TYR A 187 -5.02 11.25 6.60
N MET A 188 -5.79 11.69 5.59
CA MET A 188 -5.30 12.53 4.51
C MET A 188 -4.60 13.79 5.04
N THR A 189 -3.43 14.05 4.48
CA THR A 189 -2.64 15.25 4.73
C THR A 189 -1.96 15.68 3.42
N THR A 190 -1.32 16.84 3.42
CA THR A 190 -0.53 17.27 2.26
C THR A 190 0.71 16.40 2.10
N TYR A 191 1.04 16.06 0.86
CA TYR A 191 2.26 15.34 0.53
C TYR A 191 2.80 15.75 -0.85
N SER A 192 4.07 15.46 -1.07
CA SER A 192 4.75 15.59 -2.36
C SER A 192 5.18 14.22 -2.85
N ILE A 193 5.40 14.10 -4.16
CA ILE A 193 5.98 12.92 -4.78
C ILE A 193 7.47 13.22 -5.00
N PRO A 194 8.39 12.50 -4.34
CA PRO A 194 9.83 12.60 -4.61
C PRO A 194 10.14 12.41 -6.11
N SER A 195 10.94 13.32 -6.67
CA SER A 195 11.29 13.32 -8.10
C SER A 195 12.28 12.22 -8.49
N ASP A 196 13.01 11.68 -7.51
CA ASP A 196 14.06 10.68 -7.65
C ASP A 196 13.53 9.23 -7.62
N GLN A 197 12.23 9.04 -7.39
CA GLN A 197 11.64 7.71 -7.14
C GLN A 197 10.54 7.35 -8.15
N LEU A 198 10.55 7.99 -9.33
CA LEU A 198 9.56 7.84 -10.40
C LEU A 198 9.73 6.59 -11.29
N ASP A 199 10.39 5.55 -10.78
CA ASP A 199 10.67 4.33 -11.53
C ASP A 199 9.78 3.16 -11.09
N CYS A 200 9.35 2.38 -12.09
CA CYS A 200 8.71 1.08 -11.86
C CYS A 200 9.68 0.12 -11.18
N ASP A 201 9.16 -0.83 -10.40
CA ASP A 201 9.98 -1.82 -9.70
C ASP A 201 10.83 -2.65 -10.70
N ILE A 202 10.29 -2.84 -11.91
CA ILE A 202 10.95 -3.51 -13.03
C ILE A 202 10.90 -2.60 -14.27
N LYS A 203 11.99 -2.57 -15.03
CA LYS A 203 12.08 -1.80 -16.29
C LYS A 203 11.13 -2.38 -17.34
N LEU A 204 9.98 -1.74 -17.53
CA LEU A 204 8.90 -2.22 -18.41
C LEU A 204 9.35 -2.47 -19.86
N LEU A 205 10.22 -1.63 -20.41
CA LEU A 205 10.74 -1.76 -21.78
C LEU A 205 11.63 -3.00 -21.99
N SER A 206 12.11 -3.63 -20.92
CA SER A 206 12.91 -4.85 -21.00
C SER A 206 12.08 -6.13 -21.00
N LEU A 207 10.76 -6.04 -20.80
CA LEU A 207 9.86 -7.18 -20.67
C LEU A 207 9.18 -7.54 -22.00
N PRO A 208 8.87 -8.83 -22.22
CA PRO A 208 8.10 -9.26 -23.39
C PRO A 208 6.64 -8.81 -23.32
N ASN A 209 6.03 -8.65 -24.49
CA ASN A 209 4.61 -8.35 -24.71
C ASN A 209 3.81 -9.55 -25.18
#